data_AF-A0A7J4LHA1-F1
#
_entry.id   AF-A0A7J4LHA1-F1
#
_cell.length_a   1.000
_cell.length_b   1.000
_cell.length_c   1.000
_cell.angle_alpha   90.00
_cell.angle_beta   90.00
_cell.angle_gamma   90.00
#
_symmetry.space_group_name_H-M   'P 1'
#
loop_
_entity.id
_entity.type
_entity.pdbx_description
1 polymer ?
#
loop_
_entity_poly.entity_id
_entity_poly.type
_entity_poly.pdbx_seq_one_letter_code
_entity_poly.pdbx_strand_id
1 'polypeptide(L)'
;MKDKRATNMWQLLKDFLKTWHPSSYWHLAHKPMLDAYKYFLFIILVGFIGMILVGLPKFILIPDYLQAKMQNFDELNVDLDVKMNNPIVLTSREPEIVIDTTGQLNNVSKVMKYTHLFITNDTLYYKIFLKPKKLELSRYKDVLKEKKQYATAVYYLIIFSLPSILFVMLIIILIRYLVITHVTALLGFVLTRLAGYAIDFKTIFNSALYASTVMILPELILFPLLKPLFNVPIALFVILYIIVIVIECQKLKHRVHWGNM
;
A
#
# COMPACT_ATOMS: atom_id res chain seq x y z
N MET A 1 -6.07 30.40 -25.46
CA MET A 1 -6.47 29.05 -24.98
C MET A 1 -5.71 28.00 -25.77
N LYS A 2 -4.50 27.59 -25.35
CA LYS A 2 -3.73 26.54 -26.04
C LYS A 2 -3.19 25.56 -25.02
N ASP A 3 -3.45 24.29 -25.33
CA ASP A 3 -2.83 23.09 -24.81
C ASP A 3 -3.13 22.69 -23.36
N LYS A 4 -4.30 22.07 -23.16
CA LYS A 4 -4.44 20.98 -22.17
C LYS A 4 -3.65 19.76 -22.67
N ARG A 5 -2.32 19.83 -22.68
CA ARG A 5 -1.51 18.60 -22.90
C ARG A 5 -1.70 17.72 -21.69
N ALA A 6 -2.43 16.63 -21.86
CA ALA A 6 -2.33 15.52 -20.93
C ALA A 6 -0.85 15.14 -20.81
N THR A 7 -0.32 15.20 -19.59
CA THR A 7 1.04 14.77 -19.28
C THR A 7 1.13 13.28 -19.66
N ASN A 8 1.80 12.96 -20.77
CA ASN A 8 1.93 11.58 -21.20
C ASN A 8 2.99 10.87 -20.34
N MET A 9 2.88 9.54 -20.23
CA MET A 9 3.83 8.71 -19.48
C MET A 9 5.28 8.94 -19.93
N TRP A 10 5.50 9.19 -21.21
CA TRP A 10 6.81 9.50 -21.78
C TRP A 10 7.43 10.78 -21.21
N GLN A 11 6.62 11.81 -20.94
CA GLN A 11 7.08 13.05 -20.31
C GLN A 11 7.51 12.82 -18.85
N LEU A 12 6.78 11.98 -18.12
CA LEU A 12 7.13 11.61 -16.74
C LEU A 12 8.45 10.84 -16.69
N LEU A 13 8.68 9.92 -17.63
CA LEU A 13 9.95 9.21 -17.77
C LEU A 13 11.11 10.13 -18.12
N LYS A 14 10.90 11.10 -19.02
CA LYS A 14 11.90 12.13 -19.33
C LYS A 14 12.23 12.99 -18.12
N ASP A 15 11.23 13.38 -17.36
CA ASP A 15 11.42 14.17 -16.14
C ASP A 15 12.16 13.34 -15.08
N PHE A 16 11.88 12.05 -14.98
CA PHE A 16 12.62 11.12 -14.12
C PHE A 16 14.10 11.05 -14.48
N LEU A 17 14.44 10.89 -15.76
CA LEU A 17 15.84 10.92 -16.18
C LEU A 17 16.51 12.26 -15.88
N LYS A 18 15.77 13.37 -16.01
CA LYS A 18 16.28 14.72 -15.69
C LYS A 18 16.54 14.93 -14.20
N THR A 19 15.82 14.26 -13.30
CA THR A 19 16.05 14.41 -11.84
C THR A 19 17.41 13.91 -11.37
N TRP A 20 18.12 13.14 -12.18
CA TRP A 20 19.48 12.69 -11.90
C TRP A 20 20.56 13.72 -12.27
N HIS A 21 20.19 14.79 -12.98
CA HIS A 21 21.11 15.85 -13.41
C HIS A 21 20.76 17.18 -12.72
N PRO A 22 21.57 17.65 -11.75
CA PRO A 22 21.30 18.90 -11.01
C PRO A 22 21.05 20.12 -11.90
N SER A 23 21.74 20.22 -13.06
CA SER A 23 21.57 21.31 -14.02
C SER A 23 20.16 21.38 -14.65
N SER A 24 19.46 20.25 -14.73
CA SER A 24 18.11 20.16 -15.31
C SER A 24 17.02 20.66 -14.36
N TYR A 25 17.31 20.79 -13.06
CA TYR A 25 16.30 21.20 -12.07
C TYR A 25 15.73 22.58 -12.34
N TRP A 26 16.49 23.47 -12.98
CA TRP A 26 15.96 24.76 -13.39
C TRP A 26 14.73 24.64 -14.29
N HIS A 27 14.77 23.73 -15.26
CA HIS A 27 13.61 23.49 -16.12
C HIS A 27 12.47 22.79 -15.38
N LEU A 28 12.79 21.92 -14.43
CA LEU A 28 11.80 21.16 -13.66
C LEU A 28 11.06 22.06 -12.66
N ALA A 29 11.78 22.91 -11.93
CA ALA A 29 11.26 23.79 -10.89
C ALA A 29 10.24 24.81 -11.44
N HIS A 30 10.43 25.26 -12.68
CA HIS A 30 9.55 26.25 -13.32
C HIS A 30 8.30 25.66 -14.00
N LYS A 31 8.11 24.33 -13.96
CA LYS A 31 6.91 23.69 -14.53
C LYS A 31 5.63 24.05 -13.77
N PRO A 32 4.44 23.82 -14.36
CA PRO A 32 3.18 23.86 -13.63
C PRO A 32 3.22 22.93 -12.40
N MET A 33 2.70 23.40 -11.27
CA MET A 33 2.71 22.64 -10.00
C MET A 33 1.98 21.29 -10.14
N LEU A 34 0.92 21.24 -10.95
CA LEU A 34 0.19 20.01 -11.24
C LEU A 34 1.08 18.94 -11.91
N ASP A 35 2.03 19.33 -12.77
CA ASP A 35 2.94 18.39 -13.41
C ASP A 35 3.97 17.84 -12.41
N ALA A 36 4.45 18.67 -11.49
CA ALA A 36 5.31 18.22 -10.39
C ALA A 36 4.57 17.24 -9.46
N TYR A 37 3.30 17.49 -9.17
CA TYR A 37 2.48 16.58 -8.35
C TYR A 37 2.21 15.24 -9.05
N LYS A 38 1.89 15.26 -10.36
CA LYS A 38 1.74 14.03 -11.16
C LYS A 38 3.05 13.22 -11.19
N TYR A 39 4.18 13.91 -11.34
CA TYR A 39 5.49 13.29 -11.28
C TYR A 39 5.77 12.66 -9.90
N PHE A 40 5.48 13.38 -8.82
CA PHE A 40 5.63 12.87 -7.46
C PHE A 40 4.80 11.60 -7.22
N LEU A 41 3.52 11.61 -7.61
CA LEU A 41 2.66 10.42 -7.55
C LEU A 41 3.20 9.26 -8.39
N PHE A 42 3.72 9.55 -9.58
CA PHE A 42 4.33 8.56 -10.45
C PHE A 42 5.55 7.89 -9.79
N ILE A 43 6.45 8.68 -9.17
CA ILE A 43 7.63 8.15 -8.47
C ILE A 43 7.23 7.30 -7.27
N ILE A 44 6.23 7.72 -6.49
CA ILE A 44 5.69 6.92 -5.39
C ILE A 44 5.14 5.59 -5.91
N LEU A 45 4.35 5.61 -7.00
CA LEU A 45 3.78 4.41 -7.58
C LEU A 45 4.86 3.45 -8.08
N VAL A 46 5.87 3.97 -8.79
CA VAL A 46 7.01 3.17 -9.27
C VAL A 46 7.79 2.57 -8.11
N GLY A 47 8.11 3.37 -7.09
CA GLY A 47 8.81 2.89 -5.89
C GLY A 47 8.00 1.86 -5.12
N PHE A 48 6.68 2.03 -5.03
CA PHE A 48 5.77 1.09 -4.39
C PHE A 48 5.68 -0.24 -5.12
N ILE A 49 5.57 -0.22 -6.46
CA ILE A 49 5.64 -1.43 -7.28
C ILE A 49 6.99 -2.13 -7.09
N GLY A 50 8.10 -1.37 -7.11
CA GLY A 50 9.44 -1.89 -6.85
C GLY A 50 9.54 -2.56 -5.47
N MET A 51 8.99 -1.94 -4.43
CA MET A 51 8.93 -2.50 -3.08
C MET A 51 8.16 -3.83 -3.04
N ILE A 52 7.02 -3.94 -3.72
CA ILE A 52 6.24 -5.19 -3.80
C ILE A 52 7.06 -6.28 -4.50
N LEU A 53 7.68 -5.97 -5.64
CA LEU A 53 8.48 -6.93 -6.40
C LEU A 53 9.66 -7.46 -5.58
N VAL A 54 10.37 -6.58 -4.87
CA VAL A 54 11.49 -6.97 -3.99
C VAL A 54 10.99 -7.72 -2.74
N GLY A 55 9.79 -7.41 -2.25
CA GLY A 55 9.18 -8.06 -1.09
C GLY A 55 8.55 -9.43 -1.38
N LEU A 56 8.23 -9.73 -2.64
CA LEU A 56 7.50 -10.94 -3.06
C LEU A 56 8.13 -12.26 -2.60
N PRO A 57 9.47 -12.45 -2.62
CA PRO A 57 10.09 -13.68 -2.11
C PRO A 57 9.75 -13.98 -0.65
N LYS A 58 9.55 -12.95 0.19
CA LYS A 58 9.16 -13.14 1.60
C LYS A 58 7.72 -13.62 1.75
N PHE A 59 6.83 -13.29 0.83
CA PHE A 59 5.45 -13.74 0.85
C PHE A 59 5.32 -15.24 0.57
N ILE A 60 6.19 -15.79 -0.28
CA ILE A 60 6.21 -17.22 -0.60
C ILE A 60 6.54 -18.06 0.66
N LEU A 61 7.31 -17.50 1.60
CA LEU A 61 7.74 -18.18 2.83
C LEU A 61 6.73 -18.07 3.98
N ILE A 62 5.61 -17.36 3.81
CA ILE A 62 4.61 -17.16 4.87
C ILE A 62 3.97 -18.48 5.34
N PRO A 63 3.53 -19.41 4.47
CA PRO A 63 2.94 -20.67 4.91
C PRO A 63 3.87 -21.49 5.82
N ASP A 64 5.14 -21.63 5.42
CA ASP A 64 6.15 -22.35 6.19
C ASP A 64 6.42 -21.68 7.53
N TYR A 65 6.50 -20.35 7.54
CA TYR A 65 6.64 -19.56 8.77
C TYR A 65 5.45 -19.76 9.72
N LEU A 66 4.22 -19.71 9.21
CA LEU A 66 3.01 -19.93 10.00
C LEU A 66 2.97 -21.35 10.57
N GLN A 67 3.32 -22.35 9.76
CA GLN A 67 3.38 -23.74 10.19
C GLN A 67 4.43 -23.93 11.29
N ALA A 68 5.63 -23.34 11.15
CA ALA A 68 6.67 -23.39 12.17
C ALA A 68 6.23 -22.70 13.47
N LYS A 69 5.53 -21.56 13.38
CA LYS A 69 4.99 -20.88 14.57
C LYS A 69 3.84 -21.64 15.23
N MET A 70 3.05 -22.39 14.47
CA MET A 70 2.02 -23.28 15.03
C MET A 70 2.59 -24.46 15.83
N GLN A 71 3.89 -24.78 15.72
CA GLN A 71 4.53 -25.81 16.56
C GLN A 71 4.79 -25.33 17.99
N ASN A 72 4.75 -24.01 18.24
CA ASN A 72 4.95 -23.45 19.57
C ASN A 72 3.70 -23.47 20.46
N PHE A 73 2.57 -24.00 19.95
CA PHE A 73 1.34 -24.15 20.72
C PHE A 73 1.26 -25.59 21.22
N ASP A 74 1.14 -25.76 22.53
CA ASP A 74 0.90 -27.07 23.16
C ASP A 74 -0.55 -27.51 22.93
N GLU A 75 -1.50 -26.58 23.05
CA GLU A 75 -2.92 -26.79 22.75
C GLU A 75 -3.52 -25.55 22.07
N LEU A 76 -4.31 -25.77 21.03
CA LEU A 76 -5.09 -24.72 20.36
C LEU A 76 -6.43 -25.31 19.94
N ASN A 77 -7.45 -25.10 20.78
CA ASN A 77 -8.80 -25.58 20.56
C ASN A 77 -9.74 -24.43 20.19
N VAL A 78 -10.54 -24.62 19.14
CA VAL A 78 -11.61 -23.69 18.77
C VAL A 78 -12.94 -24.33 19.17
N ASP A 79 -13.50 -23.89 20.29
CA ASP A 79 -14.82 -24.33 20.74
C ASP A 79 -15.86 -23.22 20.48
N LEU A 80 -16.86 -23.56 19.68
CA LEU A 80 -17.96 -22.67 19.31
C LEU A 80 -19.24 -23.26 19.93
N ASP A 81 -19.53 -22.91 21.19
CA ASP A 81 -20.80 -23.28 21.84
C ASP A 81 -21.86 -22.21 21.50
N VAL A 82 -22.55 -22.41 20.38
CA VAL A 82 -23.64 -21.52 19.96
C VAL A 82 -24.96 -22.22 20.22
N LYS A 83 -25.74 -21.71 21.18
CA LYS A 83 -27.11 -22.18 21.44
C LYS A 83 -28.10 -21.16 20.91
N MET A 84 -28.89 -21.55 19.92
CA MET A 84 -29.95 -20.74 19.35
C MET A 84 -31.30 -21.29 19.77
N ASN A 85 -32.29 -20.41 19.95
CA ASN A 85 -33.67 -20.81 20.21
C ASN A 85 -34.45 -21.06 18.91
N ASN A 86 -34.03 -20.43 17.80
CA ASN A 86 -34.61 -20.57 16.47
C ASN A 86 -33.52 -20.48 15.40
N PRO A 87 -33.68 -21.13 14.24
CA PRO A 87 -32.74 -21.02 13.13
C PRO A 87 -32.61 -19.57 12.62
N ILE A 88 -31.37 -19.15 12.30
CA ILE A 88 -31.12 -17.89 11.58
C ILE A 88 -31.05 -18.20 10.09
N VAL A 89 -31.92 -17.54 9.33
CA VAL A 89 -31.92 -17.58 7.87
C VAL A 89 -31.46 -16.22 7.37
N LEU A 90 -30.25 -16.16 6.82
CA LEU A 90 -29.79 -14.97 6.13
C LEU A 90 -30.41 -15.02 4.73
N THR A 91 -31.10 -13.92 4.37
CA THR A 91 -31.97 -13.71 3.20
C THR A 91 -33.29 -14.49 3.20
N SER A 92 -34.41 -13.77 3.28
CA SER A 92 -35.76 -14.36 3.42
C SER A 92 -36.36 -14.91 2.11
N ARG A 93 -35.88 -14.47 0.94
CA ARG A 93 -36.44 -14.85 -0.37
C ARG A 93 -35.72 -16.06 -0.97
N GLU A 94 -34.40 -16.07 -0.89
CA GLU A 94 -33.53 -17.16 -1.34
C GLU A 94 -32.47 -17.34 -0.25
N PRO A 95 -32.67 -18.29 0.68
CA PRO A 95 -31.81 -18.40 1.85
C PRO A 95 -30.43 -18.88 1.42
N GLU A 96 -29.43 -18.01 1.42
CA GLU A 96 -28.07 -18.41 1.02
C GLU A 96 -27.37 -19.16 2.15
N ILE A 97 -27.63 -18.73 3.39
CA ILE A 97 -27.00 -19.24 4.60
C ILE A 97 -28.07 -19.51 5.65
N VAL A 98 -28.12 -20.75 6.13
CA VAL A 98 -28.99 -21.16 7.24
C VAL A 98 -28.13 -21.68 8.38
N ILE A 99 -28.36 -21.18 9.58
CA ILE A 99 -27.69 -21.62 10.80
C ILE A 99 -28.78 -22.20 11.70
N ASP A 100 -28.72 -23.52 11.93
CA ASP A 100 -29.67 -24.24 12.78
C ASP A 100 -28.94 -25.13 13.80
N THR A 101 -28.80 -24.61 15.02
CA THR A 101 -28.28 -25.36 16.18
C THR A 101 -29.41 -26.06 16.96
N THR A 102 -30.68 -25.86 16.59
CA THR A 102 -31.86 -26.37 17.32
C THR A 102 -32.27 -27.77 16.93
N GLY A 103 -31.88 -28.24 15.72
CA GLY A 103 -32.34 -29.51 15.18
C GLY A 103 -33.78 -29.49 14.68
N GLN A 104 -34.37 -28.31 14.45
CA GLN A 104 -35.70 -28.19 13.86
C GLN A 104 -35.69 -28.55 12.37
N LEU A 105 -34.59 -28.29 11.65
CA LEU A 105 -34.42 -28.56 10.23
C LEU A 105 -33.63 -29.85 9.96
N ASN A 106 -34.19 -31.00 10.37
CA ASN A 106 -33.52 -32.31 10.22
C ASN A 106 -33.33 -32.79 8.77
N ASN A 107 -34.06 -32.22 7.80
CA ASN A 107 -33.99 -32.65 6.40
C ASN A 107 -32.95 -31.82 5.62
N VAL A 108 -31.67 -32.18 5.78
CA VAL A 108 -30.52 -31.54 5.09
C VAL A 108 -30.74 -31.44 3.58
N SER A 109 -31.26 -32.50 2.94
CA SER A 109 -31.48 -32.53 1.49
C SER A 109 -32.50 -31.48 1.03
N LYS A 110 -33.53 -31.24 1.83
CA LYS A 110 -34.55 -30.21 1.55
C LYS A 110 -33.98 -28.81 1.75
N VAL A 111 -33.18 -28.59 2.79
CA VAL A 111 -32.54 -27.29 3.08
C VAL A 111 -31.51 -26.96 1.99
N MET A 112 -30.57 -27.86 1.71
CA MET A 112 -29.49 -27.70 0.72
C MET A 112 -29.97 -27.62 -0.75
N LYS A 113 -31.26 -27.87 -1.01
CA LYS A 113 -31.86 -27.59 -2.32
C LYS A 113 -31.91 -26.08 -2.60
N TYR A 114 -32.13 -25.29 -1.55
CA TYR A 114 -32.34 -23.85 -1.62
C TYR A 114 -31.20 -23.05 -0.98
N THR A 115 -30.31 -23.70 -0.21
CA THR A 115 -29.21 -23.05 0.49
C THR A 115 -27.84 -23.42 -0.06
N HIS A 116 -26.89 -22.47 0.01
CA HIS A 116 -25.48 -22.70 -0.33
C HIS A 116 -24.68 -23.14 0.89
N LEU A 117 -25.07 -22.67 2.09
CA LEU A 117 -24.43 -22.98 3.34
C LEU A 117 -25.49 -23.34 4.39
N PHE A 118 -25.33 -24.50 5.03
CA PHE A 118 -26.15 -24.93 6.16
C PHE A 118 -25.27 -25.37 7.32
N ILE A 119 -25.36 -24.65 8.44
CA ILE A 119 -24.52 -24.86 9.61
C ILE A 119 -25.38 -25.46 10.73
N THR A 120 -24.94 -26.59 11.27
CA THR A 120 -25.51 -27.26 12.44
C THR A 120 -24.49 -27.27 13.59
N ASN A 121 -24.86 -27.80 14.77
CA ASN A 121 -23.94 -27.91 15.92
C ASN A 121 -22.62 -28.62 15.57
N ASP A 122 -22.72 -29.70 14.79
CA ASP A 122 -21.60 -30.63 14.62
C ASP A 122 -21.08 -30.64 13.19
N THR A 123 -21.86 -30.09 12.25
CA THR A 123 -21.59 -30.22 10.82
C THR A 123 -21.92 -28.96 10.04
N LEU A 124 -21.05 -28.65 9.08
CA LEU A 124 -21.24 -27.60 8.09
C LEU A 124 -21.45 -28.28 6.73
N TYR A 125 -22.59 -28.02 6.12
CA TYR A 125 -22.90 -28.42 4.75
C TYR A 125 -22.70 -27.23 3.84
N TYR A 126 -21.97 -27.41 2.75
CA TYR A 126 -21.75 -26.36 1.77
C TYR A 126 -21.91 -26.88 0.34
N LYS A 127 -22.37 -26.03 -0.55
CA LYS A 127 -22.68 -26.35 -1.95
C LYS A 127 -22.09 -25.25 -2.83
N ILE A 128 -20.92 -25.53 -3.41
CA ILE A 128 -20.29 -24.64 -4.41
C ILE A 128 -20.93 -24.88 -5.79
N PHE A 129 -21.40 -26.11 -6.06
CA PHE A 129 -22.01 -26.51 -7.33
C PHE A 129 -23.30 -27.31 -7.09
N LEU A 130 -23.44 -28.51 -7.66
CA LEU A 130 -24.68 -29.29 -7.60
C LEU A 130 -24.79 -30.21 -6.38
N LYS A 131 -23.67 -30.73 -5.87
CA LYS A 131 -23.66 -31.70 -4.75
C LYS A 131 -23.27 -31.02 -3.44
N PRO A 132 -24.07 -31.18 -2.36
CA PRO A 132 -23.68 -30.73 -1.04
C PRO A 132 -22.50 -31.56 -0.55
N LYS A 133 -21.51 -30.88 0.05
CA LYS A 133 -20.41 -31.50 0.78
C LYS A 133 -20.65 -31.30 2.28
N LYS A 134 -20.37 -32.33 3.07
CA LYS A 134 -20.45 -32.31 4.54
C LYS A 134 -19.07 -32.13 5.12
N LEU A 135 -18.93 -31.23 6.09
CA LEU A 135 -17.72 -30.97 6.85
C LEU A 135 -18.05 -31.13 8.34
N GLU A 136 -17.42 -32.10 9.00
CA GLU A 136 -17.65 -32.38 10.43
C GLU A 136 -16.81 -31.41 11.27
N LEU A 137 -17.48 -30.50 12.00
CA LEU A 137 -16.85 -29.46 12.82
C LEU A 137 -16.00 -30.06 13.95
N SER A 138 -16.34 -31.26 14.43
CA SER A 138 -15.56 -31.99 15.43
C SER A 138 -14.12 -32.26 14.99
N ARG A 139 -13.86 -32.44 13.68
CA ARG A 139 -12.51 -32.62 13.13
C ARG A 139 -11.65 -31.36 13.20
N TYR A 140 -12.30 -30.20 13.34
CA TYR A 140 -11.69 -28.87 13.37
C TYR A 140 -11.71 -28.25 14.78
N LYS A 141 -12.07 -29.03 15.82
CA LYS A 141 -11.93 -28.55 17.20
C LYS A 141 -10.47 -28.43 17.61
N ASP A 142 -9.64 -29.38 17.18
CA ASP A 142 -8.21 -29.44 17.48
C ASP A 142 -7.40 -28.92 16.29
N VAL A 143 -6.98 -27.66 16.38
CA VAL A 143 -6.24 -26.97 15.31
C VAL A 143 -4.89 -27.64 15.03
N LEU A 144 -4.31 -28.30 16.05
CA LEU A 144 -2.99 -28.90 15.96
C LEU A 144 -2.98 -30.23 15.18
N LYS A 145 -4.13 -30.90 15.06
CA LYS A 145 -4.26 -32.09 14.19
C LYS A 145 -4.27 -31.73 12.71
N GLU A 146 -4.80 -30.57 12.36
CA GLU A 146 -5.00 -30.14 10.96
C GLU A 146 -4.17 -28.90 10.59
N LYS A 147 -2.97 -28.74 11.18
CA LYS A 147 -2.09 -27.55 11.01
C LYS A 147 -1.98 -27.05 9.57
N LYS A 148 -1.82 -27.97 8.60
CA LYS A 148 -1.69 -27.63 7.18
C LYS A 148 -2.94 -26.94 6.63
N GLN A 149 -4.14 -27.41 7.00
CA GLN A 149 -5.40 -26.83 6.54
C GLN A 149 -5.59 -25.43 7.12
N TYR A 150 -5.32 -25.24 8.41
CA TYR A 150 -5.38 -23.92 9.04
C TYR A 150 -4.34 -22.95 8.49
N ALA A 151 -3.09 -23.38 8.33
CA ALA A 151 -2.05 -22.54 7.72
C ALA A 151 -2.46 -22.11 6.30
N THR A 152 -3.07 -23.02 5.53
CA THR A 152 -3.58 -22.73 4.18
C THR A 152 -4.75 -21.74 4.23
N ALA A 153 -5.70 -21.91 5.15
CA ALA A 153 -6.82 -21.00 5.33
C ALA A 153 -6.36 -19.59 5.73
N VAL A 154 -5.44 -19.49 6.68
CA VAL A 154 -4.82 -18.21 7.09
C VAL A 154 -4.05 -17.58 5.92
N TYR A 155 -3.31 -18.38 5.15
CA TYR A 155 -2.62 -17.90 3.96
C TYR A 155 -3.58 -17.32 2.91
N TYR A 156 -4.71 -17.98 2.64
CA TYR A 156 -5.74 -17.42 1.75
C TYR A 156 -6.35 -16.14 2.31
N LEU A 157 -6.66 -16.10 3.61
CA LEU A 157 -7.15 -14.88 4.25
C LEU A 157 -6.15 -13.72 4.06
N ILE A 158 -4.85 -13.98 4.26
CA ILE A 158 -3.79 -13.00 4.02
C ILE A 158 -3.79 -12.54 2.56
N ILE A 159 -3.84 -13.45 1.58
CA ILE A 159 -3.88 -13.10 0.16
C ILE A 159 -5.10 -12.24 -0.17
N PHE A 160 -6.28 -12.61 0.32
CA PHE A 160 -7.51 -11.85 0.07
C PHE A 160 -7.48 -10.47 0.74
N SER A 161 -6.82 -10.34 1.88
CA SER A 161 -6.61 -9.05 2.55
C SER A 161 -5.51 -8.19 1.93
N LEU A 162 -4.64 -8.79 1.11
CA LEU A 162 -3.44 -8.14 0.58
C LEU A 162 -3.75 -6.87 -0.22
N PRO A 163 -4.74 -6.82 -1.15
CA PRO A 163 -5.05 -5.59 -1.88
C PRO A 163 -5.45 -4.43 -0.95
N SER A 164 -6.23 -4.71 0.10
CA SER A 164 -6.63 -3.70 1.08
C SER A 164 -5.44 -3.21 1.90
N ILE A 165 -4.56 -4.12 2.35
CA ILE A 165 -3.33 -3.78 3.08
C ILE A 165 -2.41 -2.93 2.20
N LEU A 166 -2.20 -3.33 0.93
CA LEU A 166 -1.37 -2.60 -0.02
C LEU A 166 -1.94 -1.20 -0.29
N PHE A 167 -3.26 -1.07 -0.44
CA PHE A 167 -3.90 0.23 -0.63
C PHE A 167 -3.69 1.15 0.58
N VAL A 168 -3.96 0.68 1.79
CA VAL A 168 -3.73 1.46 3.02
C VAL A 168 -2.25 1.85 3.16
N MET A 169 -1.34 0.91 2.88
CA MET A 169 0.10 1.16 2.90
C MET A 169 0.51 2.24 1.90
N LEU A 170 -0.05 2.22 0.68
CA LEU A 170 0.20 3.25 -0.34
C LEU A 170 -0.25 4.64 0.14
N ILE A 171 -1.42 4.75 0.78
CA ILE A 171 -1.91 6.01 1.33
C ILE A 171 -1.00 6.53 2.45
N ILE A 172 -0.56 5.65 3.37
CA ILE A 172 0.38 6.03 4.43
C ILE A 172 1.70 6.54 3.84
N ILE A 173 2.25 5.83 2.85
CA ILE A 173 3.47 6.22 2.14
C ILE A 173 3.31 7.59 1.46
N LEU A 174 2.17 7.79 0.79
CA LEU A 174 1.86 9.04 0.12
C LEU A 174 1.82 10.21 1.10
N ILE A 175 1.06 10.09 2.19
CA ILE A 175 0.94 11.13 3.22
C ILE A 175 2.32 11.44 3.83
N ARG A 176 3.09 10.40 4.17
CA ARG A 176 4.43 10.55 4.75
C ARG A 176 5.35 11.40 3.89
N TYR A 177 5.53 11.03 2.62
CA TYR A 177 6.44 11.77 1.74
C TYR A 177 5.90 13.14 1.37
N LEU A 178 4.57 13.29 1.31
CA LEU A 178 3.95 14.60 1.11
C LEU A 178 4.27 15.54 2.27
N VAL A 179 4.19 15.09 3.52
CA VAL A 179 4.55 15.87 4.70
C VAL A 179 6.04 16.24 4.69
N ILE A 180 6.94 15.29 4.43
CA ILE A 180 8.39 15.55 4.38
C ILE A 180 8.73 16.60 3.32
N THR A 181 8.16 16.47 2.11
CA THR A 181 8.40 17.42 1.02
C THR A 181 7.83 18.81 1.31
N HIS A 182 6.65 18.89 1.93
CA HIS A 182 6.06 20.18 2.35
C HIS A 182 6.89 20.88 3.42
N VAL A 183 7.28 20.17 4.47
CA VAL A 183 8.11 20.74 5.55
C VAL A 183 9.44 21.22 4.98
N THR A 184 10.08 20.42 4.14
CA THR A 184 11.36 20.79 3.51
C THR A 184 11.22 22.00 2.59
N ALA A 185 10.14 22.07 1.81
CA ALA A 185 9.85 23.22 0.95
C ALA A 185 9.60 24.50 1.75
N LEU A 186 8.89 24.41 2.87
CA LEU A 186 8.65 25.54 3.75
C LEU A 186 9.95 26.05 4.37
N LEU A 187 10.80 25.14 4.87
CA LEU A 187 12.13 25.49 5.38
C LEU A 187 13.00 26.15 4.31
N GLY A 188 13.05 25.57 3.10
CA GLY A 188 13.78 26.16 1.98
C GLY A 188 13.28 27.55 1.61
N PHE A 189 11.97 27.77 1.65
CA PHE A 189 11.37 29.09 1.41
C PHE A 189 11.77 30.11 2.47
N VAL A 190 11.71 29.76 3.75
CA VAL A 190 12.16 30.65 4.84
C VAL A 190 13.66 30.97 4.68
N LEU A 191 14.50 29.97 4.44
CA LEU A 191 15.95 30.14 4.30
C LEU A 191 16.31 31.05 3.11
N THR A 192 15.69 30.85 1.95
CA THR A 192 15.93 31.71 0.77
C THR A 192 15.51 33.15 1.01
N ARG A 193 14.41 33.38 1.74
CA ARG A 193 13.95 34.73 2.13
C ARG A 193 14.89 35.41 3.11
N LEU A 194 15.37 34.69 4.12
CA LEU A 194 16.37 35.20 5.07
C LEU A 194 17.70 35.54 4.38
N ALA A 195 18.07 34.79 3.35
CA ALA A 195 19.26 35.06 2.53
C ALA A 195 19.08 36.19 1.50
N GLY A 196 17.92 36.86 1.46
CA GLY A 196 17.65 37.98 0.54
C GLY A 196 17.32 37.57 -0.90
N TYR A 197 17.07 36.29 -1.17
CA TYR A 197 16.66 35.82 -2.49
C TYR A 197 15.12 35.80 -2.61
N ALA A 198 14.60 36.49 -3.62
CA ALA A 198 13.17 36.54 -3.92
C ALA A 198 12.72 35.34 -4.78
N ILE A 199 12.86 34.12 -4.28
CA ILE A 199 12.37 32.92 -4.97
C ILE A 199 10.90 32.69 -4.64
N ASP A 200 10.11 32.33 -5.65
CA ASP A 200 8.70 31.95 -5.48
C ASP A 200 8.57 30.61 -4.75
N PHE A 201 7.61 30.52 -3.82
CA PHE A 201 7.32 29.28 -3.10
C PHE A 201 7.02 28.11 -4.06
N LYS A 202 6.31 28.39 -5.15
CA LYS A 202 6.00 27.39 -6.19
C LYS A 202 7.28 26.73 -6.73
N THR A 203 8.31 27.51 -7.04
CA THR A 203 9.58 27.01 -7.59
C THR A 203 10.30 26.14 -6.57
N ILE A 204 10.35 26.59 -5.31
CA ILE A 204 10.96 25.84 -4.21
C ILE A 204 10.21 24.53 -3.93
N PHE A 205 8.89 24.57 -3.92
CA PHE A 205 8.05 23.40 -3.71
C PHE A 205 8.18 22.38 -4.84
N ASN A 206 8.16 22.83 -6.10
CA ASN A 206 8.43 21.97 -7.24
C ASN A 206 9.82 21.32 -7.15
N SER A 207 10.85 22.09 -6.80
CA SER A 207 12.20 21.56 -6.58
C SER A 207 12.23 20.47 -5.51
N ALA A 208 11.49 20.64 -4.41
CA ALA A 208 11.37 19.63 -3.35
C ALA A 208 10.69 18.35 -3.87
N LEU A 209 9.60 18.47 -4.64
CA LEU A 209 8.91 17.32 -5.24
C LEU A 209 9.83 16.55 -6.20
N TYR A 210 10.56 17.23 -7.08
CA TYR A 210 11.49 16.56 -8.00
C TYR A 210 12.70 15.95 -7.29
N ALA A 211 13.26 16.65 -6.28
CA ALA A 211 14.41 16.15 -5.52
C ALA A 211 14.05 14.93 -4.66
N SER A 212 12.78 14.80 -4.25
CA SER A 212 12.30 13.69 -3.43
C SER A 212 12.50 12.32 -4.08
N THR A 213 12.72 12.24 -5.39
CA THR A 213 13.02 11.00 -6.13
C THR A 213 14.20 10.23 -5.55
N VAL A 214 15.25 10.95 -5.10
CA VAL A 214 16.46 10.35 -4.52
C VAL A 214 16.20 9.79 -3.12
N MET A 215 15.17 10.28 -2.42
CA MET A 215 14.71 9.69 -1.16
C MET A 215 13.76 8.52 -1.42
N ILE A 216 12.69 8.75 -2.19
CA ILE A 216 11.56 7.82 -2.34
C ILE A 216 11.97 6.50 -2.99
N LEU A 217 12.72 6.53 -4.10
CA LEU A 217 13.02 5.29 -4.82
C LEU A 217 13.96 4.38 -4.03
N PRO A 218 15.12 4.84 -3.54
CA PRO A 218 15.99 3.98 -2.74
C PRO A 218 15.32 3.52 -1.46
N GLU A 219 14.60 4.40 -0.76
CA GLU A 219 13.90 4.03 0.48
C GLU A 219 12.87 2.94 0.23
N LEU A 220 11.95 3.12 -0.73
CA LEU A 220 10.90 2.12 -0.99
C LEU A 220 11.44 0.80 -1.56
N ILE A 221 12.36 0.87 -2.52
CA ILE A 221 12.89 -0.35 -3.18
C ILE A 221 13.78 -1.15 -2.22
N LEU A 222 14.60 -0.48 -1.41
CA LEU A 222 15.52 -1.14 -0.48
C LEU A 222 14.88 -1.46 0.88
N PHE A 223 13.70 -0.92 1.19
CA PHE A 223 12.99 -1.16 2.45
C PHE A 223 12.88 -2.65 2.83
N PRO A 224 12.53 -3.57 1.90
CA PRO A 224 12.42 -4.98 2.25
C PRO A 224 13.78 -5.62 2.60
N LEU A 225 14.90 -5.04 2.16
CA LEU A 225 16.25 -5.60 2.29
C LEU A 225 17.05 -4.97 3.44
N LEU A 226 17.01 -3.64 3.58
CA LEU A 226 17.96 -2.86 4.39
C LEU A 226 17.25 -1.99 5.42
N LYS A 227 16.68 -2.62 6.46
CA LYS A 227 16.03 -1.91 7.57
C LYS A 227 16.85 -0.80 8.25
N PRO A 228 18.18 -0.93 8.50
CA PRO A 228 18.91 0.08 9.28
C PRO A 228 19.33 1.33 8.48
N LEU A 229 19.27 1.31 7.15
CA LEU A 229 19.75 2.44 6.32
C LEU A 229 18.67 3.51 6.06
N PHE A 230 17.63 3.53 6.88
CA PHE A 230 16.45 4.37 6.70
C PHE A 230 16.75 5.87 6.56
N ASN A 231 17.76 6.38 7.27
CA ASN A 231 18.07 7.82 7.29
C ASN A 231 18.94 8.28 6.11
N VAL A 232 19.59 7.37 5.38
CA VAL A 232 20.52 7.73 4.29
C VAL A 232 19.80 8.40 3.11
N PRO A 233 18.68 7.88 2.59
CA PRO A 233 17.95 8.53 1.49
C PRO A 233 17.44 9.93 1.85
N ILE A 234 17.04 10.15 3.10
CA ILE A 234 16.59 11.46 3.59
C ILE A 234 17.75 12.46 3.57
N ALA A 235 18.93 12.08 4.07
CA ALA A 235 20.11 12.94 4.05
C ALA A 235 20.53 13.30 2.61
N LEU A 236 20.54 12.32 1.70
CA LEU A 236 20.83 12.55 0.29
C LEU A 236 19.83 13.51 -0.37
N PHE A 237 18.54 13.36 -0.05
CA PHE A 237 17.50 14.29 -0.50
C PHE A 237 17.74 15.71 -0.03
N VAL A 238 18.03 15.91 1.27
CA VAL A 238 18.29 17.26 1.81
C VAL A 238 19.52 17.89 1.15
N ILE A 239 20.60 17.14 0.97
CA ILE A 239 21.82 17.62 0.30
C ILE A 239 21.51 18.02 -1.15
N LEU A 240 20.86 17.16 -1.92
CA LEU A 240 20.48 17.45 -3.30
C LEU A 240 19.56 18.66 -3.39
N TYR A 241 18.58 18.74 -2.49
CA TYR A 241 17.64 19.85 -2.42
C TYR A 241 18.35 21.19 -2.15
N ILE A 242 19.31 21.23 -1.22
CA ILE A 242 20.13 22.42 -0.96
C ILE A 242 20.91 22.81 -2.22
N ILE A 243 21.55 21.85 -2.91
CA ILE A 243 22.27 22.11 -4.16
C ILE A 243 21.34 22.75 -5.21
N VAL A 244 20.12 22.22 -5.36
CA VAL A 244 19.13 22.75 -6.30
C VAL A 244 18.74 24.19 -5.94
N ILE A 245 18.49 24.49 -4.66
CA ILE A 245 18.20 25.86 -4.21
C ILE A 245 19.37 26.80 -4.54
N VAL A 246 20.61 26.39 -4.26
CA VAL A 246 21.80 27.21 -4.54
C VAL A 246 21.91 27.55 -6.03
N ILE A 247 21.67 26.56 -6.91
CA ILE A 247 21.65 26.77 -8.36
C ILE A 247 20.56 27.77 -8.78
N GLU A 248 19.37 27.69 -8.18
CA GLU A 248 18.29 28.66 -8.43
C GLU A 248 18.67 30.08 -8.00
N CYS A 249 19.25 30.23 -6.80
CA CYS A 249 19.74 31.52 -6.30
C CYS A 249 20.78 32.14 -7.24
N GLN A 250 21.73 31.34 -7.74
CA GLN A 250 22.77 31.80 -8.68
C GLN A 250 22.17 32.28 -10.01
N LYS A 251 21.21 31.53 -10.57
CA LYS A 251 20.55 31.91 -11.84
C LYS A 251 19.69 33.15 -11.71
N LEU A 252 19.08 33.38 -10.55
CA LEU A 252 18.33 34.61 -10.28
C LEU A 252 19.26 35.82 -10.18
N LYS A 253 20.38 35.70 -9.46
CA LYS A 253 21.38 36.78 -9.36
C LYS A 253 21.90 37.19 -10.74
N HIS A 254 22.18 36.23 -11.60
CA HIS A 254 22.64 36.50 -12.96
C HIS A 254 21.56 37.27 -13.76
N ARG A 255 20.28 36.87 -13.70
CA ARG A 255 19.20 37.57 -14.42
C ARG A 255 18.99 39.02 -13.99
N VAL A 256 19.11 39.32 -12.70
CA VAL A 256 18.99 40.71 -12.19
C VAL A 256 20.10 41.61 -12.72
N HIS A 257 21.32 41.07 -12.90
CA HIS A 257 22.44 41.87 -13.41
C HIS A 257 22.28 42.26 -14.88
N TRP A 258 21.78 41.35 -15.72
CA TRP A 258 21.56 41.60 -17.15
C TRP A 258 20.30 42.39 -17.47
N GLY A 259 19.30 42.39 -16.58
CA GLY A 259 18.09 43.20 -16.77
C GLY A 259 18.26 44.69 -16.51
N ASN A 260 19.38 45.10 -15.90
CA ASN A 260 19.71 46.48 -15.57
C ASN A 260 20.80 47.08 -16.50
N MET A 261 21.24 46.34 -17.52
CA MET A 261 22.12 46.82 -18.60
C MET A 261 21.29 47.05 -19.86
#